data_AF-A0A1V1NU28-F1
#
_entry.id   AF-A0A1V1NU28-F1
#
_cell.length_a   1.000
_cell.length_b   1.000
_cell.length_c   1.000
_cell.angle_alpha   90.00
_cell.angle_beta   90.00
_cell.angle_gamma   90.00
#
_symmetry.space_group_name_H-M   'P 1'
#
loop_
_entity.id
_entity.type
_entity.pdbx_description
1 polymer ?
#
loop_
_entity_poly.entity_id
_entity_poly.type
_entity_poly.pdbx_seq_one_letter_code
_entity_poly.pdbx_strand_id
1 'polypeptide(L)'
;MPSSIFAEWSMDIRGVRLKSKPFVTIGMAAEMNKVETAPAPPGYQCDMFVSDPEFPDDHLKTDIRPNNFQQEWILSIDPHGQDEPVPKSCSVSWNPSDLGQGYFQIIDASSHPVIYDMKHDSSFTVTGIQKYQHFRIRHKQFLSLFDIIAALQLLTAAPINQNAFF
;
A
#
# COMPACT_ATOMS: atom_id res chain seq x y z
N MET A 1 -9.56 13.39 -12.58
CA MET A 1 -10.21 14.34 -11.67
C MET A 1 -9.37 14.38 -10.41
N PRO A 2 -8.91 15.54 -9.90
CA PRO A 2 -8.10 15.58 -8.69
C PRO A 2 -8.97 15.63 -7.43
N SER A 3 -8.39 15.12 -6.35
CA SER A 3 -8.77 15.14 -4.92
C SER A 3 -10.11 14.54 -4.52
N SER A 4 -10.03 13.28 -4.07
CA SER A 4 -10.95 12.68 -3.10
C SER A 4 -11.03 13.57 -1.86
N ILE A 5 -12.21 14.13 -1.59
CA ILE A 5 -12.49 15.10 -0.51
C ILE A 5 -12.58 14.40 0.87
N PHE A 6 -12.29 13.10 0.95
CA PHE A 6 -12.55 12.26 2.13
C PHE A 6 -11.34 11.44 2.60
N ALA A 7 -10.22 11.48 1.87
CA ALA A 7 -9.01 10.78 2.25
C ALA A 7 -8.08 11.69 3.07
N GLU A 8 -7.62 11.24 4.24
CA GLU A 8 -6.52 11.86 5.00
C GLU A 8 -5.26 11.90 4.12
N TRP A 9 -5.03 10.83 3.37
CA TRP A 9 -4.08 10.80 2.27
C TRP A 9 -4.50 9.73 1.24
N SER A 10 -4.12 9.94 -0.01
CA SER A 10 -4.29 8.96 -1.08
C SER A 10 -3.19 9.13 -2.11
N MET A 11 -2.66 8.04 -2.63
CA MET A 11 -1.60 8.03 -3.61
C MET A 11 -1.98 7.12 -4.78
N ASP A 12 -1.74 7.63 -5.99
CA ASP A 12 -1.78 6.85 -7.22
C ASP A 12 -0.42 6.19 -7.47
N ILE A 13 -0.43 4.87 -7.64
CA ILE A 13 0.70 4.09 -8.09
C ILE A 13 0.43 3.73 -9.55
N ARG A 14 1.42 3.97 -10.42
CA ARG A 14 1.30 3.84 -11.87
C ARG A 14 2.36 2.89 -12.41
N GLY A 15 1.92 1.84 -13.09
CA GLY A 15 2.77 0.99 -13.91
C GLY A 15 2.85 1.57 -15.32
N VAL A 16 4.03 1.56 -15.94
CA VAL A 16 4.22 1.97 -17.33
C VAL A 16 5.06 0.94 -18.06
N ARG A 17 4.48 0.38 -19.12
CA ARG A 17 5.19 -0.37 -20.14
C ARG A 17 4.59 -0.09 -21.50
N LEU A 18 5.39 0.48 -22.41
CA LEU A 18 4.97 0.82 -23.77
C LEU A 18 3.68 1.67 -23.77
N LYS A 19 2.54 1.11 -24.21
CA LYS A 19 1.24 1.79 -24.21
C LYS A 19 0.40 1.51 -22.96
N SER A 20 0.73 0.47 -22.19
CA SER A 20 0.01 0.12 -20.97
C SER A 20 0.40 1.06 -19.83
N LYS A 21 -0.63 1.63 -19.18
CA LYS A 21 -0.49 2.57 -18.06
C LYS A 21 -1.46 2.24 -16.92
N PRO A 22 -1.46 1.00 -16.38
CA PRO A 22 -2.34 0.65 -15.27
C PRO A 22 -2.02 1.55 -14.06
N PHE A 23 -3.03 1.83 -13.26
CA PHE A 23 -2.85 2.55 -12.01
C PHE A 23 -3.74 1.98 -10.93
N VAL A 24 -3.27 2.07 -9.70
CA VAL A 24 -4.03 1.75 -8.49
C VAL A 24 -3.94 2.92 -7.53
N THR A 25 -4.98 3.14 -6.75
CA THR A 25 -4.97 4.17 -5.71
C THR A 25 -5.01 3.46 -4.35
N ILE A 26 -4.06 3.79 -3.48
CA ILE A 26 -4.09 3.41 -2.07
C ILE A 26 -4.26 4.67 -1.22
N GLY A 27 -4.93 4.56 -0.08
CA GLY A 27 -5.15 5.72 0.77
C GLY A 27 -5.84 5.35 2.07
N MET A 28 -5.87 6.32 2.99
CA MET A 28 -6.64 6.25 4.23
C MET A 28 -7.69 7.36 4.23
N ALA A 29 -8.90 7.02 4.64
CA ALA A 29 -10.03 7.92 4.74
C ALA A 29 -10.80 7.64 6.04
N ALA A 30 -11.47 8.66 6.58
CA ALA A 30 -12.35 8.49 7.74
C ALA A 30 -13.62 7.71 7.38
N GLU A 31 -14.05 7.80 6.12
CA GLU A 31 -15.24 7.15 5.59
C GLU A 31 -14.86 6.18 4.46
N MET A 32 -15.62 5.08 4.38
CA MET A 32 -15.45 4.11 3.31
C MET A 32 -15.82 4.73 1.97
N ASN A 33 -14.93 4.61 0.99
CA ASN A 33 -15.23 4.93 -0.39
C ASN A 33 -14.87 3.75 -1.28
N LYS A 34 -15.84 3.26 -2.06
CA LYS A 34 -15.64 2.19 -3.02
C LYS A 34 -15.66 2.79 -4.41
N VAL A 35 -14.53 2.70 -5.11
CA VAL A 35 -14.44 3.09 -6.51
C VAL A 35 -14.72 1.84 -7.36
N GLU A 36 -15.63 1.96 -8.33
CA GLU A 36 -15.86 0.89 -9.30
C GLU A 36 -14.58 0.65 -10.12
N THR A 37 -14.19 -0.62 -10.26
CA THR A 37 -13.02 -0.99 -11.07
C THR A 37 -13.30 -0.61 -12.53
N ALA A 38 -12.37 0.10 -13.16
CA ALA A 38 -12.47 0.38 -14.58
C ALA A 38 -12.58 -0.94 -15.38
N PRO A 39 -13.38 -1.01 -16.45
CA PRO A 39 -13.43 -2.18 -17.31
C PRO A 39 -12.04 -2.46 -17.87
N ALA A 40 -11.70 -3.74 -17.97
CA ALA A 40 -10.38 -4.14 -18.37
C ALA A 40 -10.07 -3.71 -19.82
N PRO A 41 -9.05 -2.86 -20.12
CA PRO A 41 -8.75 -2.52 -21.50
C PRO A 41 -8.40 -3.74 -22.37
N PRO A 42 -8.67 -3.65 -23.69
CA PRO A 42 -8.38 -4.71 -24.63
C PRO A 42 -6.87 -4.80 -24.86
N GLY A 43 -6.21 -5.69 -24.11
CA GLY A 43 -4.79 -5.98 -24.22
C GLY A 43 -3.92 -5.15 -23.27
N TYR A 44 -3.34 -5.80 -22.27
CA TYR A 44 -2.40 -5.19 -21.35
C TYR A 44 -0.99 -5.69 -21.62
N GLN A 45 -0.07 -4.73 -21.75
CA GLN A 45 1.37 -5.00 -21.80
C GLN A 45 1.98 -5.01 -20.39
N CYS A 46 1.26 -4.48 -19.40
CA CYS A 46 1.57 -4.58 -17.97
C CYS A 46 0.24 -4.43 -17.24
N ASP A 47 0.01 -5.23 -16.22
CA ASP A 47 -1.19 -5.18 -15.38
C ASP A 47 -0.79 -5.02 -13.91
N MET A 48 -1.65 -4.34 -13.15
CA MET A 48 -1.41 -4.02 -11.75
C MET A 48 -2.72 -3.89 -10.98
N PHE A 49 -2.80 -4.55 -9.83
CA PHE A 49 -3.92 -4.42 -8.91
C PHE A 49 -3.44 -4.50 -7.46
N VAL A 50 -4.27 -4.01 -6.55
CA VAL A 50 -4.10 -4.24 -5.11
C VAL A 50 -4.93 -5.45 -4.73
N SER A 51 -4.39 -6.33 -3.88
CA SER A 51 -5.05 -7.55 -3.42
C SER A 51 -5.11 -7.63 -1.89
N ASP A 52 -5.96 -8.52 -1.40
CA ASP A 52 -6.03 -8.86 0.03
C ASP A 52 -4.78 -9.68 0.43
N PRO A 53 -4.15 -9.42 1.58
CA PRO A 53 -3.10 -10.28 2.12
C PRO A 53 -3.48 -11.76 2.26
N GLU A 54 -4.74 -12.05 2.57
CA GLU A 54 -5.26 -13.41 2.69
C GLU A 54 -5.56 -14.03 1.31
N PHE A 55 -5.85 -13.21 0.30
CA PHE A 55 -6.22 -13.61 -1.06
C PHE A 55 -5.45 -12.80 -2.12
N PRO A 56 -4.15 -13.06 -2.33
CA PRO A 56 -3.27 -12.21 -3.15
C PRO A 56 -3.56 -12.25 -4.66
N ASP A 57 -4.32 -13.24 -5.11
CA ASP A 57 -4.75 -13.39 -6.51
C ASP A 57 -6.11 -12.73 -6.78
N ASP A 58 -6.82 -12.30 -5.73
CA ASP A 58 -8.10 -11.61 -5.86
C ASP A 58 -7.90 -10.10 -5.87
N HIS A 59 -8.53 -9.43 -6.84
CA HIS A 59 -8.57 -7.98 -6.86
C HIS A 59 -9.28 -7.51 -5.59
N LEU A 60 -8.60 -6.67 -4.81
CA LEU A 60 -9.16 -6.10 -3.60
C LEU A 60 -10.37 -5.24 -3.99
N LYS A 61 -11.54 -5.64 -3.50
CA LYS A 61 -12.82 -4.94 -3.67
C LYS A 61 -13.33 -4.30 -2.38
N THR A 62 -12.52 -4.33 -1.32
CA THR A 62 -12.96 -4.17 0.06
C THR A 62 -12.07 -3.20 0.85
N ASP A 63 -12.70 -2.56 1.84
CA ASP A 63 -12.11 -1.69 2.85
C ASP A 63 -11.12 -2.46 3.75
N ILE A 64 -9.85 -2.06 3.76
CA ILE A 64 -8.84 -2.53 4.72
C ILE A 64 -8.82 -1.52 5.87
N ARG A 65 -9.43 -1.89 7.00
CA ARG A 65 -9.41 -1.04 8.19
C ARG A 65 -8.11 -1.24 8.96
N PRO A 66 -7.46 -0.15 9.44
CA PRO A 66 -6.35 -0.30 10.39
C PRO A 66 -6.84 -1.06 11.61
N ASN A 67 -6.18 -2.16 11.96
CA ASN A 67 -6.30 -2.75 13.28
C ASN A 67 -5.19 -2.26 14.25
N ASN A 68 -4.19 -1.51 13.75
CA ASN A 68 -2.94 -1.16 14.43
C ASN A 68 -2.26 0.09 13.82
N PHE A 69 -1.13 0.53 14.41
CA PHE A 69 -0.21 1.57 13.89
C PHE A 69 0.53 1.20 12.59
N GLN A 70 0.28 0.01 12.05
CA GLN A 70 0.90 -0.50 10.84
C GLN A 70 -0.17 -1.04 9.90
N GLN A 71 -0.11 -0.62 8.64
CA GLN A 71 -0.97 -1.09 7.56
C GLN A 71 -0.13 -1.69 6.45
N GLU A 72 -0.65 -2.72 5.80
CA GLU A 72 -0.02 -3.35 4.64
C GLU A 72 -1.03 -3.54 3.50
N TRP A 73 -0.58 -3.28 2.27
CA TRP A 73 -1.30 -3.59 1.05
C TRP A 73 -0.43 -4.49 0.18
N ILE A 74 -1.03 -5.48 -0.49
CA ILE A 74 -0.34 -6.25 -1.52
C ILE A 74 -0.55 -5.58 -2.87
N LEU A 75 0.54 -5.24 -3.54
CA LEU A 75 0.60 -4.76 -4.91
C LEU A 75 1.03 -5.92 -5.82
N SER A 76 0.10 -6.39 -6.64
CA SER A 76 0.33 -7.45 -7.62
C SER A 76 0.62 -6.83 -8.98
N ILE A 77 1.76 -7.19 -9.59
CA ILE A 77 2.23 -6.62 -10.86
C ILE A 77 2.58 -7.75 -11.82
N ASP A 78 1.97 -7.75 -12.99
CA ASP A 78 2.41 -8.54 -14.14
C ASP A 78 3.10 -7.60 -15.13
N PRO A 79 4.45 -7.57 -15.21
CA PRO A 79 5.18 -6.69 -16.12
C PRO A 79 5.09 -7.13 -17.58
N HIS A 80 4.51 -8.30 -17.85
CA HIS A 80 4.44 -8.94 -19.14
C HIS A 80 3.04 -8.79 -19.77
N GLY A 81 1.99 -9.03 -18.98
CA GLY A 81 0.60 -9.00 -19.43
C GLY A 81 0.28 -10.12 -20.42
N GLN A 82 -0.29 -9.78 -21.59
CA GLN A 82 -0.72 -10.75 -22.60
C GLN A 82 0.29 -11.00 -23.74
N ASP A 83 1.53 -10.54 -23.60
CA ASP A 83 2.56 -10.72 -24.64
C ASP A 83 3.10 -12.17 -24.74
N GLU A 84 4.12 -12.42 -25.57
CA GLU A 84 4.86 -13.70 -25.60
C GLU A 84 5.72 -13.88 -24.34
N PRO A 85 5.83 -15.12 -23.77
CA PRO A 85 6.38 -15.45 -22.45
C PRO A 85 7.91 -15.28 -22.34
N VAL A 86 8.42 -14.12 -22.73
CA VAL A 86 9.80 -13.68 -22.56
C VAL A 86 9.86 -12.61 -21.46
N PRO A 87 10.93 -12.54 -20.66
CA PRO A 87 11.05 -11.55 -19.60
C PRO A 87 10.84 -10.11 -20.12
N LYS A 88 9.93 -9.37 -19.47
CA LYS A 88 9.65 -7.95 -19.74
C LYS A 88 9.77 -7.15 -18.46
N SER A 89 10.02 -5.84 -18.62
CA SER A 89 10.13 -4.90 -17.52
C SER A 89 9.02 -3.86 -17.57
N CYS A 90 8.43 -3.57 -16.41
CA CYS A 90 7.46 -2.50 -16.20
C CYS A 90 8.01 -1.54 -15.15
N SER A 91 7.97 -0.24 -15.43
CA SER A 91 8.36 0.79 -14.46
C SER A 91 7.17 1.13 -13.59
N VAL A 92 7.33 1.07 -12.28
CA VAL A 92 6.30 1.41 -11.30
C VAL A 92 6.71 2.71 -10.62
N SER A 93 5.80 3.66 -10.55
CA SER A 93 6.07 5.00 -10.03
C SER A 93 4.88 5.58 -9.26
N TRP A 94 5.17 6.52 -8.37
CA TRP A 94 4.18 7.27 -7.59
C TRP A 94 4.69 8.69 -7.37
N ASN A 95 3.84 9.54 -6.81
CA ASN A 95 4.22 10.88 -6.42
C ASN A 95 4.45 10.94 -4.89
N PRO A 96 5.70 11.16 -4.42
CA PRO A 96 6.01 11.26 -3.00
C PRO A 96 5.19 12.30 -2.22
N SER A 97 4.74 13.38 -2.87
CA SER A 97 3.95 14.43 -2.21
C SER A 97 2.54 13.98 -1.82
N ASP A 98 2.06 12.88 -2.41
CA ASP A 98 0.72 12.35 -2.19
C ASP A 98 0.69 11.40 -0.96
N LEU A 99 1.86 11.04 -0.45
CA LEU A 99 2.00 10.23 0.76
C LEU A 99 1.70 11.07 2.00
N GLY A 100 0.81 10.56 2.86
CA GLY A 100 0.49 11.17 4.14
C GLY A 100 1.63 11.11 5.16
N GLN A 101 1.29 11.34 6.43
CA GLN A 101 2.25 11.20 7.52
C GLN A 101 2.71 9.75 7.71
N GLY A 102 3.87 9.56 8.34
CA GLY A 102 4.44 8.23 8.58
C GLY A 102 5.53 7.83 7.59
N TYR A 103 5.92 6.56 7.70
CA TYR A 103 6.97 5.91 6.93
C TYR A 103 6.36 4.87 5.98
N PHE A 104 6.78 4.90 4.72
CA PHE A 104 6.26 4.05 3.66
C PHE A 104 7.41 3.27 3.00
N GLN A 105 7.30 1.95 2.96
CA GLN A 105 8.31 1.08 2.34
C GLN A 105 7.66 0.06 1.40
N ILE A 106 8.40 -0.39 0.38
CA ILE A 106 8.01 -1.49 -0.50
C ILE A 106 8.90 -2.69 -0.24
N ILE A 107 8.30 -3.85 -0.08
CA ILE A 107 8.96 -5.10 0.30
C ILE A 107 8.60 -6.19 -0.72
N ASP A 108 9.55 -7.05 -1.07
CA ASP A 108 9.28 -8.23 -1.89
C ASP A 108 8.58 -9.36 -1.11
N ALA A 109 8.26 -10.45 -1.82
CA ALA A 109 7.68 -11.66 -1.25
C ALA A 109 8.60 -12.33 -0.20
N SER A 110 9.91 -12.12 -0.28
CA SER A 110 10.92 -12.65 0.65
C SER A 110 11.16 -11.74 1.87
N SER A 111 10.38 -10.67 2.00
CA SER A 111 10.51 -9.67 3.07
C SER A 111 11.75 -8.78 2.98
N HIS A 112 12.41 -8.70 1.82
CA HIS A 112 13.49 -7.76 1.57
C HIS A 112 12.93 -6.41 1.09
N PRO A 113 13.38 -5.28 1.66
CA PRO A 113 13.02 -3.96 1.14
C PRO A 113 13.51 -3.79 -0.30
N VAL A 114 12.58 -3.51 -1.21
CA VAL A 114 12.87 -3.06 -2.58
C VAL A 114 13.03 -1.55 -2.59
N ILE A 115 12.19 -0.86 -1.81
CA ILE A 115 12.25 0.57 -1.58
C ILE A 115 12.18 0.80 -0.08
N TYR A 116 13.21 1.46 0.45
CA TYR A 116 13.29 1.75 1.88
C TYR A 116 12.35 2.88 2.25
N ASP A 117 12.36 4.00 1.51
CA ASP A 117 11.51 5.15 1.78
C ASP A 117 10.86 5.66 0.50
N MET A 118 9.54 5.44 0.37
CA MET A 118 8.75 5.89 -0.77
C MET A 118 8.60 7.41 -0.85
N LYS A 119 9.00 8.16 0.17
CA LYS A 119 9.08 9.62 0.11
C LYS A 119 10.39 10.11 -0.51
N HIS A 120 11.43 9.28 -0.50
CA HIS A 120 12.73 9.57 -1.10
C HIS A 120 12.81 9.02 -2.52
N ASP A 121 12.53 7.72 -2.67
CA ASP A 121 12.46 7.07 -3.97
C ASP A 121 11.02 7.09 -4.47
N SER A 122 10.83 7.39 -5.76
CA SER A 122 9.49 7.53 -6.35
C SER A 122 9.18 6.49 -7.43
N SER A 123 10.08 5.54 -7.65
CA SER A 123 9.90 4.50 -8.66
C SER A 123 10.80 3.28 -8.45
N PHE A 124 10.41 2.14 -9.01
CA PHE A 124 11.26 0.97 -9.18
C PHE A 124 10.90 0.22 -10.48
N THR A 125 11.72 -0.74 -10.86
CA THR A 125 11.48 -1.58 -12.05
C THR A 125 11.17 -3.01 -11.65
N VAL A 126 10.10 -3.57 -12.20
CA VAL A 126 9.74 -4.97 -12.04
C VAL A 126 10.02 -5.70 -13.34
N THR A 127 10.77 -6.80 -13.28
CA THR A 127 11.06 -7.65 -14.44
C THR A 127 10.51 -9.05 -14.20
N GLY A 128 9.82 -9.62 -15.17
CA GLY A 128 9.23 -10.94 -15.03
C GLY A 128 8.65 -11.49 -16.34
N ILE A 129 8.20 -12.74 -16.27
CA ILE A 129 7.41 -13.40 -17.32
C ILE A 129 5.91 -13.26 -17.01
N GLN A 130 5.05 -13.99 -17.72
CA GLN A 130 3.59 -13.99 -17.57
C GLN A 130 3.12 -14.54 -16.20
N LYS A 131 3.40 -13.80 -15.13
CA LYS A 131 3.01 -14.12 -13.76
C LYS A 131 3.02 -12.85 -12.90
N TYR A 132 2.02 -12.73 -12.03
CA TYR A 132 2.00 -11.70 -11.00
C TYR A 132 3.17 -11.87 -10.02
N GLN A 133 3.85 -10.75 -9.79
CA GLN A 133 4.81 -10.57 -8.73
C GLN A 133 4.17 -9.73 -7.64
N HIS A 134 4.26 -10.19 -6.40
CA HIS A 134 3.62 -9.54 -5.27
C HIS A 134 4.64 -8.74 -4.47
N PHE A 135 4.29 -7.49 -4.20
CA PHE A 135 5.02 -6.58 -3.33
C PHE A 135 4.12 -6.14 -2.20
N ARG A 136 4.69 -5.91 -1.02
CA ARG A 136 3.97 -5.34 0.12
C ARG A 136 4.35 -3.89 0.29
N ILE A 137 3.35 -3.02 0.27
CA ILE A 137 3.48 -1.63 0.69
C ILE A 137 3.16 -1.61 2.17
N ARG A 138 4.11 -1.16 2.99
CA ARG A 138 3.93 -1.05 4.43
C ARG A 138 3.95 0.41 4.83
N HIS A 139 2.91 0.83 5.54
CA HIS A 139 2.80 2.13 6.18
C HIS A 139 2.93 1.98 7.69
N LYS A 140 3.79 2.80 8.30
CA LYS A 140 3.90 2.95 9.75
C LYS A 140 3.60 4.38 10.12
N GLN A 141 2.55 4.60 10.91
CA GLN A 141 2.22 5.93 11.41
C GLN A 141 3.25 6.36 12.47
N PHE A 142 3.62 7.64 12.47
CA PHE A 142 4.32 8.21 13.62
C PHE A 142 3.31 8.47 14.72
N LEU A 143 3.63 8.07 15.96
CA LEU A 143 2.83 8.47 17.11
C LEU A 143 2.90 10.00 17.24
N SER A 144 1.76 10.65 17.39
CA SER A 144 1.77 12.05 17.76
C SER A 144 2.22 12.22 19.21
N LEU A 145 2.71 13.42 19.56
CA LEU A 145 3.02 13.73 20.96
C LEU A 145 1.80 13.55 21.87
N PHE A 146 0.59 13.83 21.35
CA PHE A 146 -0.66 13.61 22.06
C PHE A 146 -0.92 12.13 22.35
N ASP A 147 -0.68 11.25 21.37
CA ASP A 147 -0.82 9.79 21.56
C ASP A 147 0.14 9.28 22.64
N ILE A 148 1.37 9.79 22.64
CA ILE A 148 2.39 9.46 23.64
C ILE A 148 1.95 9.94 25.03
N ILE A 149 1.47 11.19 25.15
CA ILE A 149 1.01 11.75 26.42
C ILE A 149 -0.22 10.99 26.95
N ALA A 150 -1.19 10.69 26.09
CA ALA A 150 -2.38 9.94 26.47
C ALA A 150 -2.03 8.52 26.97
N ALA A 151 -1.12 7.83 26.28
CA ALA A 151 -0.62 6.53 26.72
C ALA A 151 0.09 6.60 28.08
N LEU A 152 0.91 7.64 28.31
CA LEU A 152 1.58 7.84 29.60
C LEU A 152 0.58 8.12 30.73
N GLN A 153 -0.45 8.93 30.49
CA GLN A 153 -1.48 9.23 31.50
C GLN A 153 -2.25 7.97 31.90
N LEU A 154 -2.59 7.10 30.95
CA LEU A 154 -3.24 5.81 31.21
C LEU A 154 -2.36 4.87 32.06
N LEU A 155 -1.05 4.85 31.81
CA LEU A 155 -0.10 4.06 32.61
C LEU A 155 -0.02 4.57 34.06
N THR A 156 -0.12 5.88 34.28
CA THR A 156 -0.09 6.47 35.63
C THR A 156 -1.42 6.37 36.39
N ALA A 157 -2.52 6.13 35.69
CA ALA A 157 -3.86 6.01 36.28
C ALA A 157 -4.20 4.59 36.75
N ALA A 158 -3.35 3.59 36.48
CA ALA A 158 -3.55 2.23 36.97
C ALA A 158 -3.45 2.18 38.50
N PRO A 159 -4.49 1.74 39.24
CA PRO A 159 -4.43 1.67 40.69
C PRO A 159 -3.35 0.67 41.12
N ILE A 160 -2.41 1.14 41.92
CA ILE A 160 -1.45 0.27 42.62
C ILE A 160 -2.28 -0.61 43.54
N ASN A 161 -2.39 -1.90 43.22
CA ASN A 161 -3.12 -2.85 44.03
C ASN A 161 -2.32 -3.11 45.32
N GLN A 162 -2.60 -2.36 46.39
CA GLN A 162 -1.88 -2.43 47.67
C GLN A 162 -2.20 -3.69 48.50
N ASN A 163 -2.99 -4.64 47.99
CA ASN A 163 -3.47 -5.81 48.74
C ASN A 163 -2.62 -7.08 48.55
N ALA A 164 -1.30 -6.97 48.41
CA ALA A 164 -0.41 -8.12 48.25
C ALA A 164 0.56 -8.33 49.43
N PHE A 165 0.13 -8.04 50.67
CA PHE A 165 0.83 -8.45 51.88
C PHE A 165 -0.15 -8.62 53.04
N PHE A 166 -0.71 -9.82 53.17
CA PHE A 166 -1.13 -10.40 54.46
C PHE A 166 -0.94 -11.91 54.40
#